data_AF-A0AAV2AIP6-F1
#
_entry.id   AF-A0AAV2AIP6-F1
#
_cell.length_a   1.000
_cell.length_b   1.000
_cell.length_c   1.000
_cell.angle_alpha   90.00
_cell.angle_beta   90.00
_cell.angle_gamma   90.00
#
_symmetry.space_group_name_H-M   'P 1'
#
loop_
_entity.id
_entity.type
_entity.pdbx_description
1 polymer ?
#
loop_
_entity_poly.entity_id
_entity_poly.type
_entity_poly.pdbx_seq_one_letter_code
_entity_poly.pdbx_strand_id
1 'polypeptide(L)' 'GHLKHLVYETPVDSVEDLVARLSVAAAGVREIPGIFERVRQSLHRRCQECIDTGGRNFEQLL' A
#
# COMPACT_ATOMS: atom_id res chain seq x y z
N GLY A 1 -5.02 0.42 0.44
CA GLY A 1 -3.56 0.62 0.55
C GLY A 1 -3.28 2.10 0.74
N HIS A 2 -2.31 2.47 1.59
CA HIS A 2 -2.09 3.84 2.05
C HIS A 2 -1.82 4.84 0.90
N LEU A 3 -0.96 4.51 -0.06
CA LEU A 3 -0.67 5.38 -1.20
C LEU A 3 -1.93 5.71 -2.02
N LYS A 4 -2.77 4.72 -2.30
CA LYS A 4 -4.05 4.91 -3.02
C LYS A 4 -4.99 5.85 -2.25
N HIS A 5 -5.03 5.75 -0.92
CA HIS A 5 -5.84 6.66 -0.10
C HIS A 5 -5.39 8.11 -0.26
N LEU A 6 -4.08 8.38 -0.21
CA LEU A 6 -3.54 9.73 -0.41
C LEU A 6 -3.82 10.26 -1.84
N VAL A 7 -3.62 9.42 -2.84
CA VAL A 7 -3.82 9.79 -4.26
C VAL A 7 -5.28 10.07 -4.62
N TYR A 8 -6.25 9.55 -3.87
CA TYR A 8 -7.69 9.73 -4.13
C TYR A 8 -8.43 10.39 -2.96
N GLU A 9 -7.71 11.06 -2.05
CA GLU A 9 -8.30 11.77 -0.90
C GLU A 9 -9.29 12.85 -1.36
N THR A 10 -8.94 13.57 -2.42
CA THR A 10 -9.82 14.49 -3.15
C THR A 10 -10.14 13.95 -4.55
N PRO A 11 -11.24 14.39 -5.20
CA PRO A 11 -11.50 14.12 -6.62
C PRO A 11 -10.28 14.48 -7.48
N VAL A 12 -10.09 13.73 -8.56
CA VAL A 12 -8.99 13.91 -9.52
C VAL A 12 -9.56 14.60 -10.74
N ASP A 13 -8.98 15.74 -11.11
CA ASP A 13 -9.53 16.60 -12.17
C ASP A 13 -8.98 16.28 -13.56
N SER A 14 -7.77 15.70 -13.65
CA SER A 14 -7.16 15.25 -14.91
C SER A 14 -6.09 14.18 -14.69
N VAL A 15 -5.54 13.64 -15.78
CA VAL A 15 -4.42 12.68 -15.72
C VAL A 15 -3.15 13.36 -15.19
N GLU A 16 -2.93 14.62 -15.53
CA GLU A 16 -1.79 15.42 -15.06
C GLU A 16 -1.86 15.65 -13.54
N ASP A 17 -3.04 15.98 -13.02
CA ASP A 17 -3.29 16.06 -11.56
C ASP A 17 -2.99 14.72 -10.89
N LEU A 18 -3.48 13.62 -11.46
CA LEU A 18 -3.23 12.28 -10.93
C LEU A 18 -1.73 11.96 -10.85
N VAL A 19 -0.97 12.28 -11.89
CA VAL A 19 0.49 12.05 -11.94
C VAL A 19 1.20 12.90 -10.89
N ALA A 20 0.85 14.19 -10.79
CA ALA A 20 1.45 15.09 -9.79
C ALA A 20 1.18 14.60 -8.35
N ARG A 21 -0.07 14.22 -8.06
CA ARG A 21 -0.47 13.66 -6.76
C ARG A 21 0.21 12.35 -6.46
N LEU A 22 0.35 11.47 -7.44
CA LEU A 22 1.09 10.22 -7.30
C LEU A 22 2.55 10.49 -6.93
N SER A 23 3.23 11.41 -7.62
CA SER A 23 4.62 11.77 -7.33
C SER A 23 4.79 12.31 -5.91
N VAL A 24 3.92 13.24 -5.48
CA VAL A 24 3.96 13.83 -4.13
C VAL A 24 3.67 12.77 -3.07
N ALA A 25 2.61 11.98 -3.25
CA ALA A 25 2.22 10.94 -2.30
C ALA A 25 3.29 9.84 -2.20
N ALA A 26 3.89 9.44 -3.32
CA ALA A 26 4.96 8.44 -3.33
C ALA A 26 6.22 8.95 -2.61
N ALA A 27 6.59 10.22 -2.82
CA ALA A 27 7.68 10.84 -2.08
C ALA A 27 7.37 10.86 -0.57
N GLY A 28 6.19 11.32 -0.17
CA GLY A 28 5.78 11.34 1.24
C GLY A 28 5.79 9.96 1.89
N VAL A 29 5.29 8.92 1.20
CA VAL A 29 5.35 7.53 1.69
C VAL A 29 6.78 7.05 1.83
N ARG A 30 7.67 7.36 0.88
CA ARG A 30 9.08 6.94 0.91
C ARG A 30 9.84 7.49 2.12
N GLU A 31 9.51 8.71 2.55
CA GLU A 31 10.14 9.35 3.70
C GLU A 31 9.66 8.79 5.06
N ILE A 32 8.62 7.95 5.10
CA ILE A 32 8.16 7.31 6.33
C ILE A 32 9.23 6.31 6.81
N PRO A 33 9.82 6.51 8.01
CA PRO A 33 10.83 5.60 8.52
C PRO A 33 10.32 4.16 8.64
N GLY A 34 11.09 3.21 8.09
CA GLY A 34 10.77 1.79 8.19
C GLY A 34 9.54 1.32 7.39
N ILE A 35 8.95 2.16 6.52
CA ILE A 35 7.75 1.76 5.75
C ILE A 35 7.97 0.49 4.92
N PHE A 36 9.12 0.39 4.25
CA PHE A 36 9.45 -0.78 3.45
C PHE A 36 9.74 -2.02 4.30
N GLU A 37 10.26 -1.83 5.52
CA GLU A 37 10.41 -2.91 6.50
C GLU A 37 9.05 -3.48 6.89
N ARG A 38 8.11 -2.62 7.25
CA ARG A 38 6.74 -3.03 7.58
C ARG A 38 6.03 -3.73 6.42
N VAL A 39 6.22 -3.24 5.19
CA VAL A 39 5.66 -3.89 3.98
C VAL A 39 6.21 -5.30 3.81
N ARG A 40 7.53 -5.50 3.94
CA ARG A 40 8.16 -6.82 3.84
C ARG A 40 7.71 -7.77 4.94
N GLN A 41 7.61 -7.29 6.17
CA GLN A 41 7.08 -8.08 7.30
C GLN A 41 5.63 -8.49 7.06
N SER A 42 4.79 -7.57 6.59
CA SER A 42 3.41 -7.87 6.24
C SER A 42 3.31 -8.92 5.12
N LEU A 43 4.16 -8.82 4.09
CA LEU A 43 4.22 -9.83 3.02
C LEU A 43 4.59 -11.21 3.57
N HIS A 44 5.61 -11.28 4.44
CA HIS A 44 6.01 -12.54 5.06
C HIS A 44 4.86 -13.19 5.85
N ARG A 45 4.17 -12.40 6.70
CA ARG A 45 3.00 -12.88 7.45
C ARG A 45 1.90 -13.41 6.54
N ARG A 46 1.57 -12.68 5.46
CA ARG A 46 0.55 -13.12 4.49
C ARG A 46 0.95 -14.39 3.75
N CYS A 47 2.24 -14.56 3.43
CA CYS A 47 2.72 -15.82 2.85
C CYS A 47 2.52 -16.99 3.83
N GLN A 48 2.78 -16.78 5.11
CA GLN A 48 2.54 -17.81 6.13
C GLN A 48 1.04 -18.14 6.26
N GLU A 49 0.17 -17.14 6.36
CA GLU A 49 -1.29 -17.34 6.40
C GLU A 49 -1.80 -18.08 5.15
N CYS A 50 -1.23 -17.78 3.98
CA CYS A 50 -1.54 -18.49 2.73
C CYS A 50 -1.18 -19.98 2.82
N ILE A 51 0.00 -20.30 3.36
CA ILE A 51 0.45 -21.68 3.57
C ILE A 51 -0.49 -22.39 4.55
N ASP A 52 -0.77 -21.77 5.70
CA ASP A 52 -1.59 -22.35 6.77
C ASP A 52 -3.03 -22.62 6.33
N THR A 53 -3.56 -21.78 5.44
CA THR A 53 -4.92 -21.94 4.89
C THR A 53 -5.00 -22.83 3.65
N GLY A 54 -3.87 -23.37 3.19
CA GLY A 54 -3.79 -24.22 2.00
C GLY A 54 -4.08 -23.45 0.70
N GLY A 55 -3.63 -22.19 0.62
CA GLY A 55 -3.81 -21.32 -0.54
C GLY A 55 -5.20 -20.72 -0.69
N ARG A 56 -6.07 -20.88 0.31
CA ARG A 56 -7.40 -20.26 0.32
C ARG A 56 -7.30 -18.78 0.64
N ASN A 57 -8.35 -18.03 0.32
CA ASN A 57 -8.45 -16.65 0.77
C ASN A 57 -8.48 -16.58 2.29
N PHE A 58 -7.75 -15.62 2.84
CA PHE A 58 -7.76 -15.26 4.25
C PHE A 58 -8.04 -13.77 4.37
N GLU A 59 -8.75 -13.39 5.43
CA GLU A 59 -8.98 -11.98 5.71
C GLU A 59 -7.65 -11.31 6.03
N GLN A 60 -7.55 -10.05 5.62
CA GLN A 60 -6.37 -9.25 5.86
C GLN A 60 -6.31 -8.93 7.36
N LEU A 61 -5.65 -9.80 8.14
CA LEU A 61 -5.31 -9.55 9.54
C LEU A 61 -4.24 -8.45 9.60
N LEU A 62 -4.59 -7.22 9.22
CA LEU A 62 -3.78 -6.03 9.51
C LEU A 62 -4.16 -5.48 10.88
#